data_AF-A0A971C832-F1
#
_entry.id   AF-A0A971C832-F1
#
_cell.length_a   1.000
_cell.length_b   1.000
_cell.length_c   1.000
_cell.angle_alpha   90.00
_cell.angle_beta   90.00
_cell.angle_gamma   90.00
#
_symmetry.space_group_name_H-M   'P 1'
#
loop_
_entity.id
_entity.type
_entity.pdbx_description
1 polymer ?
#
loop_
_entity_poly.entity_id
_entity_poly.type
_entity_poly.pdbx_seq_one_letter_code
_entity_poly.pdbx_strand_id
1 'polypeptide(L)'
;MKYISFIFIMFLGCTKSVPEKDENNIRYNIVFPQYSINKVLESNVLPAKITGKCYEKEYYKNNKIVKIERYNKDNDLTDDLNVPAVTAFDYSDDGKLKLVRYYDKNNKKTLDAKLGYWSKEIVYSSPKITIEFFSDTSGNLLMIPDNASERIDHIAPVIVYIETGEGTLIKAFDSKFNLISESYGEKPCIPFIDCGENKY
;
A
#
# COMPACT_ATOMS: atom_id res chain seq x y z
N MET A 1 34.63 -19.63 64.93
CA MET A 1 33.33 -19.77 64.22
C MET A 1 33.25 -18.67 63.18
N LYS A 2 33.08 -19.04 61.89
CA LYS A 2 32.93 -18.11 60.78
C LYS A 2 31.45 -17.69 60.69
N TYR A 3 31.17 -16.39 60.77
CA TYR A 3 29.86 -15.84 60.40
C TYR A 3 29.94 -15.37 58.95
N ILE A 4 29.29 -16.11 58.07
CA ILE A 4 28.97 -15.67 56.71
C ILE A 4 27.62 -14.98 56.82
N SER A 5 27.57 -13.67 56.61
CA SER A 5 26.30 -12.95 56.49
C SER A 5 26.13 -12.51 55.04
N PHE A 6 25.07 -13.06 54.43
CA PHE A 6 24.66 -12.90 53.04
C PHE A 6 24.34 -11.44 52.71
N ILE A 7 24.90 -10.93 51.62
CA ILE A 7 24.48 -9.68 51.00
C ILE A 7 23.21 -9.98 50.20
N PHE A 8 22.09 -9.37 50.60
CA PHE A 8 20.82 -9.40 49.88
C PHE A 8 20.88 -8.36 48.75
N ILE A 9 21.23 -8.78 47.54
CA ILE A 9 21.18 -7.91 46.35
C ILE A 9 19.73 -7.90 45.86
N MET A 10 18.99 -6.81 46.14
CA MET A 10 17.75 -6.52 45.42
C MET A 10 18.11 -6.24 43.97
N PHE A 11 17.82 -7.19 43.08
CA PHE A 11 17.70 -6.90 41.67
C PHE A 11 16.47 -6.00 41.49
N LEU A 12 16.70 -4.69 41.40
CA LEU A 12 15.81 -3.79 40.69
C LEU A 12 15.74 -4.32 39.25
N GLY A 13 14.73 -5.17 39.01
CA GLY A 13 14.37 -5.55 37.67
C GLY A 13 14.07 -4.29 36.90
N CYS A 14 14.97 -3.95 35.96
CA CYS A 14 14.57 -3.19 34.79
C CYS A 14 13.48 -4.01 34.12
N THR A 15 12.23 -3.74 34.49
CA THR A 15 11.11 -4.07 33.64
C THR A 15 11.37 -3.28 32.38
N LYS A 16 12.00 -3.90 31.38
CA LYS A 16 11.82 -3.49 29.99
C LYS A 16 10.30 -3.44 29.86
N SER A 17 9.77 -2.22 29.86
CA SER A 17 8.40 -1.98 29.45
C SER A 17 8.30 -2.68 28.11
N VAL A 18 7.58 -3.80 28.09
CA VAL A 18 7.05 -4.34 26.85
C VAL A 18 6.38 -3.13 26.23
N PRO A 19 6.82 -2.65 25.05
CA PRO A 19 6.16 -1.51 24.45
C PRO A 19 4.69 -1.92 24.37
N GLU A 20 3.86 -1.14 25.07
CA GLU A 20 2.42 -1.20 24.97
C GLU A 20 2.16 -1.30 23.47
N LYS A 21 1.45 -2.36 23.03
CA LYS A 21 1.02 -2.42 21.65
C LYS A 21 0.28 -1.11 21.43
N ASP A 22 0.87 -0.21 20.64
CA ASP A 22 0.12 0.85 19.97
C ASP A 22 -0.95 0.09 19.20
N GLU A 23 -2.12 -0.09 19.82
CA GLU A 23 -3.34 -0.48 19.13
C GLU A 23 -3.63 0.68 18.18
N ASN A 24 -2.98 0.58 17.02
CA ASN A 24 -3.16 1.41 15.87
C ASN A 24 -4.66 1.68 15.69
N ASN A 25 -4.99 2.91 15.36
CA ASN A 25 -6.37 3.34 15.12
C ASN A 25 -6.91 2.52 13.93
N ILE A 26 -7.68 1.45 14.20
CA ILE A 26 -8.23 0.56 13.16
C ILE A 26 -9.61 1.09 12.77
N ARG A 27 -9.85 1.21 11.46
CA ARG A 27 -11.19 1.47 10.91
C ARG A 27 -11.70 0.23 10.19
N TYR A 28 -12.98 -0.04 10.36
CA TYR A 28 -13.68 -1.12 9.67
C TYR A 28 -14.61 -0.52 8.62
N ASN A 29 -14.50 -1.00 7.39
CA ASN A 29 -15.30 -0.52 6.27
C ASN A 29 -16.04 -1.70 5.65
N ILE A 30 -17.35 -1.62 5.52
CA ILE A 30 -18.12 -2.62 4.75
C ILE A 30 -17.88 -2.32 3.28
N VAL A 31 -17.55 -3.37 2.51
CA VAL A 31 -17.24 -3.22 1.09
C VAL A 31 -18.08 -4.13 0.22
N PHE A 32 -18.25 -3.68 -1.02
CA PHE A 32 -18.75 -4.49 -2.11
C PHE A 32 -17.62 -4.79 -3.09
N PRO A 33 -17.28 -6.07 -3.34
CA PRO A 33 -16.31 -6.41 -4.35
C PRO A 33 -16.72 -5.88 -5.73
N GLN A 34 -15.85 -5.07 -6.33
CA GLN A 34 -15.94 -4.67 -7.73
C GLN A 34 -14.62 -5.03 -8.44
N TYR A 35 -14.65 -5.08 -9.77
CA TYR A 35 -13.61 -5.61 -10.68
C TYR A 35 -12.16 -5.16 -10.45
N SER A 36 -11.87 -4.18 -9.58
CA SER A 36 -10.49 -3.72 -9.34
C SER A 36 -10.25 -2.89 -8.08
N ILE A 37 -11.29 -2.34 -7.48
CA ILE A 37 -11.24 -1.61 -6.20
C ILE A 37 -12.53 -1.95 -5.49
N ASN A 38 -12.45 -2.32 -4.22
CA ASN A 38 -13.63 -2.52 -3.40
C ASN A 38 -14.36 -1.18 -3.22
N LYS A 39 -15.66 -1.17 -3.51
CA LYS A 39 -16.48 0.01 -3.21
C LYS A 39 -16.81 -0.01 -1.73
N VAL A 40 -16.40 1.02 -1.00
CA VAL A 40 -16.80 1.21 0.40
C VAL A 40 -18.27 1.59 0.44
N LEU A 41 -19.08 0.78 1.10
CA LEU A 41 -20.52 0.99 1.29
C LEU A 41 -20.83 1.75 2.57
N GLU A 42 -20.11 1.42 3.65
CA GLU A 42 -20.27 2.04 4.97
C GLU A 42 -18.89 2.11 5.62
N SER A 43 -18.44 3.31 6.00
CA SER A 43 -17.11 3.52 6.58
C SER A 43 -17.16 3.64 8.10
N ASN A 44 -16.04 3.29 8.75
CA ASN A 44 -15.86 3.41 10.20
C ASN A 44 -16.99 2.77 11.03
N VAL A 45 -17.40 1.56 10.64
CA VAL A 45 -18.46 0.83 11.34
C VAL A 45 -17.93 0.13 12.58
N LEU A 46 -18.81 -0.13 13.55
CA LEU A 46 -18.50 -0.97 14.68
C LEU A 46 -18.29 -2.43 14.23
N PRO A 47 -17.38 -3.22 14.86
CA PRO A 47 -17.14 -4.61 14.49
C PRO A 47 -18.41 -5.48 14.44
N ALA A 48 -19.41 -5.22 15.29
CA ALA A 48 -20.66 -5.97 15.27
C ALA A 48 -21.41 -5.89 13.91
N LYS A 49 -21.26 -4.78 13.17
CA LYS A 49 -21.93 -4.55 11.88
C LYS A 49 -21.30 -5.29 10.70
N ILE A 50 -20.09 -5.83 10.84
CA ILE A 50 -19.37 -6.51 9.73
C ILE A 50 -19.77 -7.99 9.59
N THR A 51 -20.44 -8.55 10.59
CA THR A 51 -20.86 -9.97 10.60
C THR A 51 -21.67 -10.31 9.35
N GLY A 52 -21.22 -11.33 8.60
CA GLY A 52 -21.89 -11.79 7.38
C GLY A 52 -21.70 -10.87 6.15
N LYS A 53 -20.78 -9.91 6.21
CA LYS A 53 -20.48 -8.98 5.10
C LYS A 53 -19.01 -9.05 4.71
N CYS A 54 -18.69 -8.75 3.45
CA CYS A 54 -17.32 -8.46 3.07
C CYS A 54 -16.91 -7.11 3.65
N TYR A 55 -15.68 -7.00 4.15
CA TYR A 55 -15.22 -5.79 4.82
C TYR A 55 -13.70 -5.63 4.70
N GLU A 56 -13.23 -4.42 4.96
CA GLU A 56 -11.82 -4.08 5.03
C GLU A 56 -11.46 -3.58 6.43
N LYS A 57 -10.25 -3.90 6.89
CA LYS A 57 -9.61 -3.28 8.06
C LYS A 57 -8.52 -2.35 7.57
N GLU A 58 -8.67 -1.07 7.86
CA GLU A 58 -7.63 -0.07 7.62
C GLU A 58 -6.85 0.17 8.92
N TYR A 59 -5.54 0.05 8.84
CA TYR A 59 -4.64 0.27 9.96
C TYR A 59 -3.97 1.62 9.81
N TYR A 60 -4.08 2.49 10.81
CA TYR A 60 -3.49 3.82 10.78
C TYR A 60 -2.33 3.97 11.77
N LYS A 61 -1.27 4.67 11.33
CA LYS A 61 -0.18 5.15 12.17
C LYS A 61 0.06 6.63 11.88
N ASN A 62 0.09 7.48 12.91
CA ASN A 62 0.24 8.94 12.75
C ASN A 62 -0.76 9.52 11.73
N ASN A 63 -2.04 9.13 11.82
CA ASN A 63 -3.13 9.51 10.91
C ASN A 63 -2.93 9.12 9.44
N LYS A 64 -2.07 8.14 9.13
CA LYS A 64 -1.88 7.63 7.77
C LYS A 64 -2.17 6.14 7.71
N ILE A 65 -2.83 5.71 6.64
CA ILE A 65 -3.09 4.29 6.38
C ILE A 65 -1.77 3.60 6.07
N VAL A 66 -1.40 2.60 6.86
CA VAL A 66 -0.18 1.79 6.65
C VAL A 66 -0.49 0.40 6.12
N LYS A 67 -1.73 -0.08 6.29
CA LYS A 67 -2.15 -1.40 5.81
C LYS A 67 -3.66 -1.45 5.62
N ILE A 68 -4.11 -2.19 4.61
CA ILE A 68 -5.49 -2.62 4.41
C ILE A 68 -5.51 -4.14 4.35
N GLU A 69 -6.39 -4.77 5.13
CA GLU A 69 -6.68 -6.21 5.06
C GLU A 69 -8.14 -6.42 4.67
N ARG A 70 -8.41 -7.41 3.82
CA ARG A 70 -9.72 -7.62 3.22
C ARG A 70 -10.30 -8.99 3.58
N TYR A 71 -11.54 -8.99 4.03
CA TYR A 71 -12.19 -10.16 4.59
C TYR A 71 -13.48 -10.49 3.85
N ASN A 72 -13.75 -11.78 3.70
CA ASN A 72 -15.02 -12.27 3.17
C ASN A 72 -16.11 -12.22 4.27
N LYS A 73 -17.33 -12.60 3.88
CA LYS A 73 -18.51 -12.68 4.77
C LYS A 73 -18.33 -13.65 5.96
N ASP A 74 -17.42 -14.61 5.83
CA ASP A 74 -17.12 -15.65 6.81
C ASP A 74 -15.97 -15.26 7.73
N ASN A 75 -15.50 -14.00 7.64
CA ASN A 75 -14.43 -13.41 8.43
C ASN A 75 -13.02 -14.00 8.14
N ASP A 76 -12.83 -14.58 6.97
CA ASP A 76 -11.52 -15.03 6.49
C ASP A 76 -10.86 -13.96 5.61
N LEU A 77 -9.55 -13.78 5.78
CA LEU A 77 -8.72 -12.97 4.89
C LEU A 77 -8.80 -13.57 3.46
N THR A 78 -9.13 -12.75 2.47
CA THR A 78 -9.49 -13.24 1.13
C THR A 78 -8.85 -12.44 -0.01
N ASP A 79 -8.46 -13.15 -1.05
CA ASP A 79 -8.04 -12.65 -2.36
C ASP A 79 -9.14 -12.83 -3.43
N ASP A 80 -10.33 -13.32 -3.05
CA ASP A 80 -11.44 -13.64 -3.96
C ASP A 80 -12.25 -12.39 -4.38
N LEU A 81 -11.85 -11.20 -3.94
CA LEU A 81 -12.54 -9.94 -4.19
C LEU A 81 -12.01 -9.22 -5.46
N ASN A 82 -11.29 -9.91 -6.34
CA ASN A 82 -10.56 -9.34 -7.49
C ASN A 82 -9.56 -8.23 -7.11
N VAL A 83 -9.16 -8.21 -5.85
CA VAL A 83 -8.15 -7.31 -5.29
C VAL A 83 -7.27 -8.09 -4.31
N PRO A 84 -5.99 -7.71 -4.12
CA PRO A 84 -5.12 -8.37 -3.16
C PRO A 84 -5.68 -8.37 -1.73
N ALA A 85 -5.51 -9.47 -1.01
CA ALA A 85 -6.02 -9.61 0.35
C ALA A 85 -5.41 -8.58 1.32
N VAL A 86 -4.15 -8.20 1.08
CA VAL A 86 -3.45 -7.18 1.87
C VAL A 86 -2.79 -6.16 0.95
N THR A 87 -2.97 -4.88 1.29
CA THR A 87 -2.19 -3.77 0.72
C THR A 87 -1.39 -3.11 1.84
N ALA A 88 -0.09 -2.93 1.66
CA ALA A 88 0.78 -2.26 2.61
C ALA A 88 1.33 -0.96 2.02
N PHE A 89 1.48 0.06 2.87
CA PHE A 89 1.92 1.40 2.49
C PHE A 89 3.09 1.84 3.36
N ASP A 90 4.17 2.29 2.73
CA ASP A 90 5.28 2.93 3.43
C ASP A 90 5.40 4.39 3.00
N TYR A 91 5.78 5.23 3.97
CA TYR A 91 5.95 6.67 3.78
C TYR A 91 7.41 7.06 4.00
N SER A 92 7.83 8.16 3.38
CA SER A 92 9.09 8.85 3.67
C SER A 92 9.02 9.63 4.98
N ASP A 93 10.16 10.13 5.44
CA ASP A 93 10.26 10.86 6.72
C ASP A 93 9.51 12.20 6.70
N ASP A 94 9.41 12.85 5.53
CA ASP A 94 8.55 14.01 5.29
C ASP A 94 7.07 13.64 5.12
N GLY A 95 6.76 12.34 5.16
CA GLY A 95 5.42 11.82 5.22
C GLY A 95 4.73 11.60 3.88
N LYS A 96 5.44 11.64 2.76
CA LYS A 96 4.87 11.29 1.45
C LYS A 96 4.84 9.78 1.25
N LEU A 97 3.88 9.27 0.48
CA LEU A 97 3.85 7.84 0.15
C LEU A 97 5.06 7.51 -0.72
N LYS A 98 5.84 6.49 -0.33
CA LYS A 98 7.01 6.05 -1.11
C LYS A 98 6.87 4.63 -1.66
N LEU A 99 6.01 3.80 -1.09
CA LEU A 99 5.90 2.40 -1.50
C LEU A 99 4.50 1.85 -1.25
N VAL A 100 3.97 1.12 -2.23
CA VAL A 100 2.77 0.29 -2.12
C VAL A 100 3.14 -1.15 -2.44
N ARG A 101 2.65 -2.11 -1.65
CA ARG A 101 2.90 -3.55 -1.86
C ARG A 101 1.61 -4.36 -1.70
N TYR A 102 1.49 -5.42 -2.49
CA TYR A 102 0.33 -6.31 -2.49
C TYR A 102 0.67 -7.73 -2.04
N TYR A 103 -0.21 -8.33 -1.23
CA TYR A 103 -0.05 -9.71 -0.78
C TYR A 103 -1.36 -10.49 -0.87
N ASP A 104 -1.23 -11.79 -1.12
CA ASP A 104 -2.34 -12.74 -1.09
C ASP A 104 -2.78 -13.05 0.35
N LYS A 105 -3.81 -13.88 0.50
CA LYS A 105 -4.33 -14.30 1.83
C LYS A 105 -3.33 -15.10 2.67
N ASN A 106 -2.26 -15.61 2.05
CA ASN A 106 -1.19 -16.33 2.72
C ASN A 106 0.03 -15.42 3.01
N ASN A 107 -0.11 -14.10 2.84
CA ASN A 107 0.96 -13.10 2.95
C ASN A 107 2.13 -13.32 1.97
N LYS A 108 1.89 -14.00 0.85
CA LYS A 108 2.86 -14.10 -0.25
C LYS A 108 2.66 -12.92 -1.19
N LYS A 109 3.75 -12.48 -1.81
CA LYS A 109 3.72 -11.42 -2.83
C LYS A 109 2.77 -11.83 -3.96
N THR A 110 1.88 -10.93 -4.36
CA THR A 110 0.94 -11.17 -5.47
C THR A 110 0.81 -9.94 -6.35
N LEU A 111 0.33 -10.10 -7.57
CA LEU A 111 0.02 -8.99 -8.46
C LEU A 111 -1.38 -8.45 -8.12
N ASP A 112 -1.55 -7.14 -8.22
CA ASP A 112 -2.88 -6.57 -8.33
C ASP A 112 -3.52 -7.00 -9.67
N ALA A 113 -4.74 -7.52 -9.62
CA ALA A 113 -5.39 -8.15 -10.78
C ALA A 113 -5.67 -7.15 -11.93
N LYS A 114 -5.85 -5.86 -11.62
CA LYS A 114 -6.11 -4.83 -12.64
C LYS A 114 -4.82 -4.15 -13.08
N LEU A 115 -3.95 -3.86 -12.11
CA LEU A 115 -2.78 -3.03 -12.31
C LEU A 115 -1.57 -3.85 -12.77
N GLY A 116 -1.53 -5.16 -12.51
CA GLY A 116 -0.53 -6.07 -13.05
C GLY A 116 0.85 -5.98 -12.40
N TYR A 117 1.00 -5.31 -11.26
CA TYR A 117 2.24 -5.23 -10.50
C TYR A 117 2.07 -5.68 -9.03
N TRP A 118 3.17 -6.09 -8.43
CA TRP A 118 3.26 -6.44 -7.01
C TRP A 118 3.52 -5.21 -6.14
N SER A 119 4.39 -4.31 -6.61
CA SER A 119 4.77 -3.13 -5.87
C SER A 119 4.89 -1.91 -6.76
N LYS A 120 4.66 -0.75 -6.13
CA LYS A 120 4.89 0.56 -6.70
C LYS A 120 5.74 1.40 -5.78
N GLU A 121 6.94 1.75 -6.22
CA GLU A 121 7.82 2.69 -5.52
C GLU A 121 7.67 4.09 -6.12
N ILE A 122 7.68 5.12 -5.28
CA ILE A 122 7.52 6.52 -5.67
C ILE A 122 8.72 7.32 -5.18
N VAL A 123 9.42 7.96 -6.11
CA VAL A 123 10.57 8.82 -5.84
C VAL A 123 10.25 10.26 -6.21
N TYR A 124 10.44 11.16 -5.26
CA TYR A 124 10.26 12.60 -5.44
C TYR A 124 11.65 13.25 -5.60
N SER A 125 12.08 13.47 -6.84
CA SER A 125 13.44 13.97 -7.16
C SER A 125 13.54 15.50 -7.09
N SER A 126 12.42 16.19 -7.35
CA SER A 126 12.25 17.64 -7.26
C SER A 126 10.79 17.91 -6.89
N PRO A 127 10.42 19.07 -6.30
CA PRO A 127 9.01 19.41 -6.08
C PRO A 127 8.14 19.23 -7.33
N LYS A 128 8.73 19.28 -8.53
CA LYS A 128 8.04 19.14 -9.81
C LYS A 128 8.21 17.79 -10.51
N ILE A 129 9.02 16.87 -9.97
CA ILE A 129 9.33 15.59 -10.62
C ILE A 129 9.01 14.44 -9.69
N THR A 130 8.05 13.61 -10.09
CA THR A 130 7.69 12.35 -9.44
C THR A 130 8.00 11.20 -10.38
N ILE A 131 8.66 10.16 -9.88
CA ILE A 131 8.97 8.94 -10.62
C ILE A 131 8.29 7.78 -9.93
N GLU A 132 7.54 6.96 -10.68
CA GLU A 132 6.92 5.73 -10.20
C GLU A 132 7.59 4.52 -10.86
N PHE A 133 8.01 3.55 -10.05
CA PHE A 133 8.58 2.28 -10.49
C PHE A 133 7.62 1.15 -10.14
N PHE A 134 7.37 0.27 -11.10
CA PHE A 134 6.44 -0.85 -10.97
C PHE A 134 7.21 -2.17 -11.07
N SER A 135 6.99 -3.09 -10.12
CA SER A 135 7.74 -4.34 -10.06
C SER A 135 6.85 -5.58 -10.02
N ASP A 136 7.38 -6.69 -10.53
CA ASP A 136 6.79 -8.02 -10.45
C ASP A 136 6.97 -8.66 -9.06
N THR A 137 6.44 -9.86 -8.84
CA THR A 137 6.56 -10.57 -7.55
C THR A 137 8.00 -11.01 -7.22
N SER A 138 8.90 -11.03 -8.20
CA SER A 138 10.34 -11.28 -8.00
C SER A 138 11.08 -10.02 -7.56
N GLY A 139 10.46 -8.84 -7.66
CA GLY A 139 11.06 -7.55 -7.36
C GLY A 139 11.81 -6.93 -8.54
N ASN A 140 11.69 -7.49 -9.74
CA ASN A 140 12.22 -6.88 -10.96
C ASN A 140 11.25 -5.82 -11.46
N LEU A 141 11.76 -4.79 -12.15
CA LEU A 141 10.87 -3.90 -12.91
C LEU A 141 10.01 -4.71 -13.88
N LEU A 142 8.76 -4.30 -14.05
CA LEU A 142 7.88 -4.93 -15.03
C LEU A 142 8.57 -5.02 -16.40
N MET A 143 8.25 -6.03 -17.17
CA MET A 143 8.63 -6.10 -18.58
C MET A 143 7.38 -5.85 -19.41
N ILE A 144 7.46 -4.90 -20.33
CA ILE A 144 6.43 -4.74 -21.35
C ILE A 144 6.66 -5.84 -22.40
N PRO A 145 5.65 -6.65 -22.73
CA PRO A 145 5.76 -7.57 -23.86
C PRO A 145 6.02 -6.78 -25.14
N ASP A 146 6.95 -7.25 -25.99
CA ASP A 146 7.39 -6.57 -27.22
C ASP A 146 6.25 -6.20 -28.22
N ASN A 147 5.07 -6.78 -28.02
CA ASN A 147 3.87 -6.69 -28.85
C ASN A 147 2.70 -5.92 -28.18
N ALA A 148 2.94 -5.24 -27.05
CA ALA A 148 1.90 -4.52 -26.30
C ALA A 148 1.73 -3.03 -26.71
N SER A 149 1.79 -2.72 -28.01
CA SER A 149 1.67 -1.34 -28.52
C SER A 149 0.35 -0.64 -28.16
N GLU A 150 -0.68 -1.39 -27.77
CA GLU A 150 -2.02 -0.87 -27.45
C GLU A 150 -2.30 -0.71 -25.93
N ARG A 151 -1.35 -0.99 -25.04
CA ARG A 151 -1.57 -0.92 -23.56
C ARG A 151 -0.51 -0.16 -22.76
N ILE A 152 0.24 0.73 -23.42
CA ILE A 152 1.37 1.44 -22.79
C ILE A 152 0.93 2.36 -21.63
N ASP A 153 -0.33 2.82 -21.61
CA ASP A 153 -0.80 3.80 -20.63
C ASP A 153 -1.00 3.24 -19.20
N HIS A 154 -0.94 1.92 -19.00
CA HIS A 154 -1.25 1.31 -17.69
C HIS A 154 -0.20 0.33 -17.13
N ILE A 155 0.87 0.02 -17.88
CA ILE A 155 1.82 -1.05 -17.52
C ILE A 155 3.28 -0.65 -17.85
N ALA A 156 3.58 0.64 -17.92
CA ALA A 156 4.97 1.07 -18.08
C ALA A 156 5.76 0.77 -16.80
N PRO A 157 6.94 0.12 -16.89
CA PRO A 157 7.78 -0.20 -15.74
C PRO A 157 8.21 1.02 -14.95
N VAL A 158 8.38 2.15 -15.64
CA VAL A 158 8.71 3.43 -15.04
C VAL A 158 7.85 4.52 -15.66
N ILE A 159 7.23 5.35 -14.81
CA ILE A 159 6.49 6.54 -15.25
C ILE A 159 7.07 7.77 -14.56
N VAL A 160 7.35 8.82 -15.32
CA VAL A 160 7.84 10.10 -14.81
C VAL A 160 6.78 11.17 -15.05
N TYR A 161 6.41 11.87 -13.99
CA TYR A 161 5.53 13.03 -13.99
C TYR A 161 6.36 14.29 -13.76
N ILE A 162 6.27 15.25 -14.69
CA ILE A 162 6.97 16.53 -14.63
C ILE A 162 5.93 17.64 -14.65
N GLU A 163 5.77 18.34 -13.53
CA GLU A 163 4.91 19.51 -13.43
C GLU A 163 5.54 20.69 -14.18
N THR A 164 4.85 21.17 -15.20
CA THR A 164 5.22 22.34 -15.99
C THR A 164 4.23 23.48 -15.74
N GLY A 165 4.52 24.67 -16.24
CA GLY A 165 3.56 25.79 -16.16
C GLY A 165 2.29 25.58 -16.98
N GLU A 166 2.26 24.57 -17.86
CA GLU A 166 1.20 24.31 -18.84
C GLU A 166 0.44 23.00 -18.56
N GLY A 167 0.88 22.19 -17.58
CA GLY A 167 0.25 20.92 -17.21
C GLY A 167 1.25 19.93 -16.61
N THR A 168 0.89 18.64 -16.55
CA THR A 168 1.83 17.56 -16.19
C THR A 168 2.26 16.84 -17.45
N LEU A 169 3.56 16.86 -17.72
CA LEU A 169 4.19 16.02 -18.74
C LEU A 169 4.42 14.62 -18.17
N ILE A 170 3.89 13.61 -18.84
CA ILE A 170 3.94 12.21 -18.45
C ILE A 170 4.84 11.48 -19.46
N LYS A 171 5.90 10.83 -18.95
CA LYS A 171 6.80 10.01 -19.76
C LYS A 171 6.81 8.58 -19.27
N ALA A 172 6.60 7.62 -20.15
CA ALA A 172 6.67 6.20 -19.86
C ALA A 172 7.96 5.59 -20.40
N PHE A 173 8.64 4.77 -19.58
CA PHE A 173 9.88 4.11 -19.96
C PHE A 173 9.82 2.60 -19.74
N ASP A 174 10.56 1.86 -20.57
CA ASP A 174 10.72 0.41 -20.42
C ASP A 174 11.66 0.08 -19.25
N SER A 175 11.88 -1.21 -18.99
CA SER A 175 12.78 -1.68 -17.93
C SER A 175 14.27 -1.37 -18.16
N LYS A 176 14.63 -0.88 -19.35
CA LYS A 176 15.97 -0.42 -19.73
C LYS A 176 16.05 1.11 -19.78
N PHE A 177 15.00 1.82 -19.35
CA PHE A 177 14.88 3.27 -19.38
C PHE A 177 14.86 3.90 -20.77
N ASN A 178 14.46 3.15 -21.80
CA ASN A 178 14.14 3.74 -23.10
C ASN A 178 12.76 4.40 -23.02
N LEU A 179 12.62 5.61 -23.58
CA LEU A 179 11.34 6.29 -23.68
C LEU A 179 10.41 5.52 -24.63
N ILE A 180 9.21 5.18 -24.14
CA ILE A 180 8.19 4.48 -24.92
C ILE A 180 7.12 5.46 -25.40
N SER A 181 6.65 6.34 -24.50
CA SER A 181 5.62 7.33 -24.82
C SER A 181 5.78 8.60 -24.00
N GLU A 182 5.22 9.67 -24.54
CA GLU A 182 5.16 10.98 -23.92
C GLU A 182 3.79 11.61 -24.19
N SER A 183 3.16 12.15 -23.15
CA SER A 183 1.85 12.79 -23.24
C SER A 183 1.70 13.88 -22.19
N TYR A 184 0.71 14.77 -22.39
CA TYR A 184 0.29 15.74 -21.38
C TYR A 184 -1.02 15.27 -20.77
N GLY A 185 -1.15 15.41 -19.45
CA GLY A 185 -2.37 15.03 -18.75
C GLY A 185 -2.30 15.32 -17.26
N GLU A 186 -3.18 14.67 -16.50
CA GLU A 186 -3.12 14.65 -15.05
C GLU A 186 -2.44 13.37 -14.57
N LYS A 187 -1.66 13.47 -13.49
CA LYS A 187 -1.17 12.28 -12.79
C LYS A 187 -2.38 11.47 -12.30
N PRO A 188 -2.47 10.16 -12.61
CA PRO A 188 -3.48 9.28 -12.02
C PRO A 188 -3.33 9.32 -10.50
N CYS A 189 -4.40 9.69 -9.80
CA CYS A 189 -4.37 9.71 -8.35
C CYS A 189 -4.33 8.26 -7.82
N ILE A 190 -3.57 8.03 -6.75
CA ILE A 190 -3.59 6.76 -6.03
C ILE A 190 -4.90 6.71 -5.24
N PRO A 191 -5.77 5.71 -5.47
CA PRO A 191 -6.99 5.53 -4.70
C PRO A 191 -6.68 5.52 -3.20
N PHE A 192 -7.53 6.16 -2.40
CA PHE A 192 -7.42 6.27 -0.92
C PHE A 192 -6.25 7.11 -0.38
N ILE A 193 -5.30 7.55 -1.22
CA ILE A 193 -4.14 8.34 -0.79
C ILE A 193 -4.12 9.71 -1.44
N ASP A 194 -4.19 9.79 -2.76
CA ASP A 194 -4.08 11.05 -3.50
C ASP A 194 -5.46 11.57 -3.97
N CYS A 195 -6.46 10.70 -4.12
CA CYS A 195 -7.74 11.07 -4.74
C CYS A 195 -8.74 11.78 -3.79
N GLY A 196 -8.46 11.86 -2.49
CA GLY A 196 -9.45 12.22 -1.47
C GLY A 196 -10.60 11.20 -1.32
N GLU A 197 -11.46 11.34 -0.31
CA GLU A 197 -12.53 10.38 0.02
C GLU A 197 -13.68 10.29 -1.02
N ASN A 198 -13.66 11.02 -2.14
CA ASN A 198 -14.84 11.15 -3.02
C ASN A 198 -14.53 11.10 -4.52
N LYS A 199 -14.02 9.97 -5.02
CA LYS A 199 -14.09 9.64 -6.46
C LYS A 199 -14.45 8.16 -6.71
N TYR A 200 -15.50 7.63 -6.04
CA TYR A 200 -16.15 6.34 -6.38
C TYR A 200 -17.64 6.31 -6.01
#